data_AF-A0A356I6D1-F1
#
_entry.id   AF-A0A356I6D1-F1
#
_cell.length_a   1.000
_cell.length_b   1.000
_cell.length_c   1.000
_cell.angle_alpha   90.00
_cell.angle_beta   90.00
_cell.angle_gamma   90.00
#
_symmetry.space_group_name_H-M   'P 1'
#
loop_
_entity.id
_entity.type
_entity.pdbx_description
1 polymer ?
#
loop_
_entity_poly.entity_id
_entity_poly.type
_entity_poly.pdbx_seq_one_letter_code
_entity_poly.pdbx_strand_id
1 'polypeptide(L)'
;MIGLTACSKSDDPLPEKVFQDVNKTAEDYIGELNPNLYYNFFRFQNDSDHTLYWGINTKFSTIMGLYYCRPGQQATDLITMEYYPGLHDYDILIDNLMAVGWIEFYFDLPAPDDLPDWRVPNEFQDTCAMYVFTALEPNSPKKTPKDPSQWKFEKFSDHSVRWTYRVTNADYDEAVRQTEERWAEKDDEE
;
A
#
# COMPACT_ATOMS: atom_id res chain seq x y z
N MET A 1 6.26 -5.11 47.89
CA MET A 1 5.60 -5.59 46.65
C MET A 1 5.62 -4.42 45.68
N ILE A 2 6.54 -4.43 44.73
CA ILE A 2 6.68 -3.36 43.72
C ILE A 2 5.69 -3.71 42.62
N GLY A 3 4.65 -2.88 42.45
CA GLY A 3 3.67 -3.05 41.40
C GLY A 3 4.31 -2.75 40.04
N LEU A 4 4.43 -3.77 39.19
CA LEU A 4 4.73 -3.56 37.78
C LEU A 4 3.55 -2.82 37.16
N THR A 5 3.79 -1.58 36.74
CA THR A 5 2.91 -0.86 35.82
C THR A 5 2.90 -1.63 34.50
N ALA A 6 1.78 -2.29 34.20
CA ALA A 6 1.54 -2.85 32.89
C ALA A 6 1.56 -1.69 31.88
N CYS A 7 2.54 -1.69 30.97
CA CYS A 7 2.49 -0.85 29.79
C CYS A 7 1.26 -1.27 28.98
N SER A 8 0.25 -0.40 28.96
CA SER A 8 -0.88 -0.46 28.03
C SER A 8 -0.30 -0.42 26.61
N LYS A 9 -0.29 -1.57 25.94
CA LYS A 9 -0.13 -1.63 24.48
C LYS A 9 -1.50 -1.27 23.92
N SER A 10 -1.65 -0.02 23.51
CA SER A 10 -2.82 0.46 22.76
C SER A 10 -2.82 -0.22 21.40
N ASP A 11 -3.57 -1.31 21.27
CA ASP A 11 -4.03 -1.91 20.01
C ASP A 11 -5.35 -1.27 19.54
N ASP A 12 -5.68 -0.07 20.06
CA ASP A 12 -6.92 0.62 19.69
C ASP A 12 -6.91 1.01 18.20
N PRO A 13 -7.99 0.73 17.45
CA PRO A 13 -8.08 1.12 16.06
C PRO A 13 -7.94 2.64 15.93
N LEU A 14 -7.22 3.09 14.90
CA LEU A 14 -6.99 4.52 14.66
C LEU A 14 -8.34 5.25 14.54
N PRO A 15 -8.47 6.47 15.10
CA PRO A 15 -9.73 7.21 15.11
C PRO A 15 -10.21 7.44 13.68
N GLU A 16 -11.53 7.46 13.50
CA GLU A 16 -12.14 7.71 12.19
C GLU A 16 -11.77 9.13 11.72
N LYS A 17 -11.12 9.24 10.56
CA LYS A 17 -10.65 10.48 9.95
C LYS A 17 -11.18 10.53 8.52
N VAL A 18 -11.59 11.72 8.08
CA VAL A 18 -12.04 11.95 6.70
C VAL A 18 -10.83 12.30 5.85
N PHE A 19 -10.68 11.63 4.72
CA PHE A 19 -9.64 11.88 3.73
C PHE A 19 -10.29 12.33 2.42
N GLN A 20 -9.64 13.25 1.70
CA GLN A 20 -10.10 13.69 0.38
C GLN A 20 -9.71 12.65 -0.68
N ASP A 21 -10.69 12.10 -1.41
CA ASP A 21 -10.44 11.29 -2.60
C ASP A 21 -9.83 12.16 -3.73
N VAL A 22 -8.68 11.73 -4.26
CA VAL A 22 -8.01 12.41 -5.39
C VAL A 22 -8.18 11.71 -6.73
N ASN A 23 -8.79 10.53 -6.73
CA ASN A 23 -9.17 9.80 -7.93
C ASN A 23 -10.55 9.13 -7.75
N LYS A 24 -10.97 8.33 -8.75
CA LYS A 24 -12.24 7.59 -8.68
C LYS A 24 -12.26 6.64 -7.48
N THR A 25 -13.39 6.62 -6.78
CA THR A 25 -13.60 5.70 -5.66
C THR A 25 -13.90 4.28 -6.16
N ALA A 26 -13.80 3.29 -5.26
CA ALA A 26 -14.21 1.92 -5.60
C ALA A 26 -15.70 1.87 -6.01
N GLU A 27 -16.53 2.66 -5.35
CA GLU A 27 -17.96 2.78 -5.61
C GLU A 27 -18.23 3.37 -7.01
N ASP A 28 -17.47 4.38 -7.43
CA ASP A 28 -17.56 4.95 -8.78
C ASP A 28 -17.20 3.88 -9.83
N TYR A 29 -16.11 3.14 -9.62
CA TYR A 29 -15.70 2.05 -10.50
C TYR A 29 -16.75 0.95 -10.60
N ILE A 30 -17.30 0.48 -9.48
CA ILE A 30 -18.33 -0.57 -9.46
C ILE A 30 -19.58 -0.15 -10.25
N GLY A 31 -19.93 1.15 -10.26
CA GLY A 31 -21.04 1.67 -11.04
C GLY A 31 -20.83 1.66 -12.56
N GLU A 32 -19.58 1.60 -13.03
CA GLU A 32 -19.21 1.70 -14.45
C GLU A 32 -18.74 0.38 -15.06
N LEU A 33 -18.17 -0.51 -14.24
CA LEU A 33 -17.45 -1.70 -14.69
C LEU A 33 -18.38 -2.90 -14.96
N ASN A 34 -17.91 -3.86 -15.77
CA ASN A 34 -18.65 -5.08 -16.11
C ASN A 34 -18.83 -5.96 -14.86
N PRO A 35 -20.06 -6.23 -14.40
CA PRO A 35 -20.30 -6.95 -13.14
C PRO A 35 -19.86 -8.42 -13.14
N ASN A 36 -19.49 -8.97 -14.31
CA ASN A 36 -19.04 -10.35 -14.44
C ASN A 36 -17.53 -10.53 -14.27
N LEU A 37 -16.76 -9.46 -14.09
CA LEU A 37 -15.30 -9.52 -13.88
C LEU A 37 -14.93 -9.31 -12.42
N TYR A 38 -13.71 -9.71 -12.05
CA TYR A 38 -13.20 -9.60 -10.68
C TYR A 38 -12.36 -8.33 -10.48
N TYR A 39 -12.76 -7.51 -9.51
CA TYR A 39 -12.14 -6.22 -9.20
C TYR A 39 -11.57 -6.19 -7.79
N ASN A 40 -10.30 -5.83 -7.68
CA ASN A 40 -9.58 -5.73 -6.42
C ASN A 40 -9.13 -4.29 -6.22
N PHE A 41 -9.71 -3.62 -5.23
CA PHE A 41 -9.39 -2.24 -4.91
C PHE A 41 -8.43 -2.16 -3.74
N PHE A 42 -7.37 -1.35 -3.87
CA PHE A 42 -6.47 -1.01 -2.77
C PHE A 42 -6.54 0.48 -2.52
N ARG A 43 -7.00 0.88 -1.35
CA ARG A 43 -7.08 2.29 -0.94
C ARG A 43 -6.00 2.59 0.07
N PHE A 44 -5.25 3.66 -0.17
CA PHE A 44 -4.27 4.19 0.77
C PHE A 44 -4.76 5.54 1.27
N GLN A 45 -4.84 5.68 2.60
CA GLN A 45 -5.19 6.92 3.29
C GLN A 45 -3.92 7.54 3.84
N ASN A 46 -3.51 8.70 3.34
CA ASN A 46 -2.30 9.36 3.80
C ASN A 46 -2.58 10.18 5.08
N ASP A 47 -2.32 9.57 6.23
CA ASP A 47 -2.36 10.17 7.57
C ASP A 47 -0.95 10.55 8.07
N SER A 48 0.04 10.54 7.19
CA SER A 48 1.38 11.07 7.46
C SER A 48 1.45 12.57 7.18
N ASP A 49 2.52 13.21 7.65
CA ASP A 49 2.86 14.60 7.34
C ASP A 49 3.59 14.74 5.99
N HIS A 50 3.83 13.62 5.30
CA HIS A 50 4.65 13.51 4.10
C HIS A 50 3.80 13.30 2.86
N THR A 51 4.33 13.69 1.70
CA THR A 51 3.71 13.28 0.44
C THR A 51 4.01 11.81 0.18
N LEU A 52 3.03 11.10 -0.38
CA LEU A 52 3.09 9.65 -0.56
C LEU A 52 2.91 9.31 -2.04
N TYR A 53 3.84 8.52 -2.55
CA TYR A 53 3.67 7.70 -3.74
C TYR A 53 3.66 6.22 -3.35
N TRP A 54 2.95 5.41 -4.13
CA TRP A 54 3.05 3.96 -3.96
C TRP A 54 3.00 3.20 -5.27
N GLY A 55 3.58 2.01 -5.22
CA GLY A 55 3.36 0.94 -6.18
C GLY A 55 2.87 -0.30 -5.43
N ILE A 56 1.91 -1.02 -6.01
CA ILE A 56 1.48 -2.31 -5.50
C ILE A 56 1.52 -3.33 -6.63
N ASN A 57 1.94 -4.54 -6.30
CA ASN A 57 2.03 -5.65 -7.22
C ASN A 57 1.39 -6.89 -6.59
N THR A 58 0.77 -7.74 -7.39
CA THR A 58 0.20 -9.00 -6.92
C THR A 58 1.01 -10.18 -7.45
N LYS A 59 0.95 -11.33 -6.78
CA LYS A 59 1.60 -12.55 -7.26
C LYS A 59 1.09 -13.05 -8.63
N PHE A 60 0.02 -12.45 -9.11
CA PHE A 60 -0.73 -12.88 -10.28
C PHE A 60 -0.70 -11.87 -11.43
N SER A 61 -0.39 -10.60 -11.17
CA SER A 61 -0.31 -9.57 -12.21
C SER A 61 0.72 -8.51 -11.88
N THR A 62 1.31 -7.95 -12.93
CA THR A 62 2.45 -7.02 -12.85
C THR A 62 2.09 -5.54 -12.95
N ILE A 63 0.81 -5.19 -12.90
CA ILE A 63 0.39 -3.80 -13.08
C ILE A 63 0.79 -2.97 -11.86
N MET A 64 1.77 -2.08 -12.05
CA MET A 64 2.13 -1.03 -11.11
C MET A 64 1.44 0.27 -11.55
N GLY A 65 0.34 0.62 -10.92
CA GLY A 65 -0.17 1.98 -10.97
C GLY A 65 0.63 2.84 -9.98
N LEU A 66 1.24 3.91 -10.45
CA LEU A 66 1.91 4.87 -9.57
C LEU A 66 0.90 5.97 -9.20
N TYR A 67 0.50 6.03 -7.94
CA TYR A 67 -0.44 7.03 -7.44
C TYR A 67 0.24 7.97 -6.46
N TYR A 68 -0.33 9.16 -6.30
CA TYR A 68 0.18 10.24 -5.46
C TYR A 68 -0.91 10.74 -4.50
N CYS A 69 -0.56 10.95 -3.23
CA CYS A 69 -1.41 11.58 -2.22
C CYS A 69 -0.63 12.55 -1.34
N ARG A 70 -1.17 13.75 -1.12
CA ARG A 70 -0.71 14.66 -0.06
C ARG A 70 -1.28 14.25 1.31
N PRO A 71 -0.73 14.77 2.43
CA PRO A 71 -1.34 14.60 3.74
C PRO A 71 -2.84 14.90 3.76
N GLY A 72 -3.63 14.00 4.37
CA GLY A 72 -5.09 14.10 4.44
C GLY A 72 -5.84 13.69 3.16
N GLN A 73 -5.14 13.17 2.15
CA GLN A 73 -5.74 12.64 0.93
C GLN A 73 -5.76 11.11 0.93
N GLN A 74 -6.63 10.54 0.10
CA GLN A 74 -6.65 9.12 -0.20
C GLN A 74 -6.83 8.90 -1.70
N ALA A 75 -6.31 7.78 -2.21
CA ALA A 75 -6.66 7.32 -3.55
C ALA A 75 -6.87 5.81 -3.56
N THR A 76 -7.63 5.36 -4.54
CA THR A 76 -7.95 3.96 -4.77
C THR A 76 -7.25 3.47 -6.02
N ASP A 77 -6.37 2.48 -5.87
CA ASP A 77 -5.85 1.68 -6.96
C ASP A 77 -6.85 0.57 -7.33
N LEU A 78 -7.05 0.36 -8.63
CA LEU A 78 -7.85 -0.73 -9.17
C LEU A 78 -6.91 -1.72 -9.85
N ILE A 79 -6.82 -2.92 -9.28
CA ILE A 79 -6.18 -4.05 -9.91
C ILE A 79 -7.29 -4.96 -10.46
N THR A 80 -7.48 -4.89 -11.78
CA THR A 80 -8.40 -5.78 -12.49
C THR A 80 -7.69 -7.10 -12.71
N MET A 81 -8.35 -8.19 -12.31
CA MET A 81 -7.85 -9.56 -12.45
C MET A 81 -8.80 -10.27 -13.42
N GLU A 82 -8.58 -10.08 -14.72
CA GLU A 82 -9.40 -10.68 -15.79
C GLU A 82 -8.57 -11.72 -16.55
N TYR A 83 -9.15 -12.89 -16.81
CA TYR A 83 -8.62 -13.74 -17.87
C TYR A 83 -8.80 -13.07 -19.25
N TYR A 84 -7.90 -12.16 -19.62
CA TYR A 84 -7.80 -11.65 -20.98
C TYR A 84 -6.94 -12.63 -21.79
N PRO A 85 -7.42 -13.17 -22.93
CA PRO A 85 -6.62 -14.05 -23.78
C PRO A 85 -5.33 -13.33 -24.22
N GLY A 86 -4.21 -13.64 -23.55
CA GLY A 86 -2.90 -13.04 -23.79
C GLY A 86 -2.25 -12.35 -22.57
N LEU A 87 -3.00 -11.99 -21.52
CA LEU A 87 -2.44 -11.40 -20.29
C LEU A 87 -2.25 -12.41 -19.15
N HIS A 88 -2.84 -13.61 -19.26
CA HIS A 88 -2.73 -14.68 -18.26
C HIS A 88 -3.13 -14.29 -16.83
N ASP A 89 -3.93 -13.23 -16.63
CA ASP A 89 -4.46 -12.95 -15.29
C ASP A 89 -5.57 -13.95 -14.93
N TYR A 90 -5.79 -14.11 -13.62
CA TYR A 90 -6.68 -15.12 -13.06
C TYR A 90 -7.95 -14.47 -12.51
N ASP A 91 -9.08 -15.16 -12.60
CA ASP A 91 -10.34 -14.75 -11.97
C ASP A 91 -10.25 -14.85 -10.42
N ILE A 92 -9.61 -13.88 -9.78
CA ILE A 92 -9.29 -13.91 -8.34
C ILE A 92 -9.80 -12.67 -7.62
N LEU A 93 -10.52 -12.90 -6.51
CA LEU A 93 -10.63 -11.92 -5.44
C LEU A 93 -9.48 -12.06 -4.47
N ILE A 94 -8.78 -10.97 -4.23
CA ILE A 94 -7.76 -10.82 -3.22
C ILE A 94 -8.49 -10.56 -1.90
N ASP A 95 -9.10 -11.59 -1.32
CA ASP A 95 -9.65 -11.56 0.05
C ASP A 95 -8.63 -11.94 1.12
N ASN A 96 -7.40 -12.19 0.68
CA ASN A 96 -6.24 -12.48 1.52
C ASN A 96 -5.03 -11.72 0.99
N LEU A 97 -4.45 -10.84 1.81
CA LEU A 97 -3.26 -10.05 1.47
C LEU A 97 -2.05 -10.89 1.07
N MET A 98 -2.03 -12.19 1.36
CA MET A 98 -1.00 -13.10 0.85
C MET A 98 -0.98 -13.24 -0.69
N ALA A 99 -2.02 -12.78 -1.39
CA ALA A 99 -2.03 -12.65 -2.84
C ALA A 99 -1.25 -11.43 -3.35
N VAL A 100 -0.96 -10.45 -2.48
CA VAL A 100 -0.06 -9.33 -2.79
C VAL A 100 1.37 -9.89 -2.92
N GLY A 101 2.11 -9.39 -3.90
CA GLY A 101 3.51 -9.72 -4.13
C GLY A 101 4.41 -8.77 -3.34
N TRP A 102 4.28 -7.48 -3.62
CA TRP A 102 4.96 -6.42 -2.87
C TRP A 102 4.18 -5.11 -2.90
N ILE A 103 4.49 -4.24 -1.94
CA ILE A 103 4.06 -2.85 -1.89
C ILE A 103 5.30 -1.99 -1.68
N GLU A 104 5.42 -0.90 -2.42
CA GLU A 104 6.44 0.12 -2.24
C GLU A 104 5.77 1.43 -1.85
N PHE A 105 6.31 2.07 -0.82
CA PHE A 105 5.98 3.45 -0.47
C PHE A 105 7.18 4.33 -0.70
N TYR A 106 6.95 5.45 -1.38
CA TYR A 106 7.95 6.48 -1.60
C TYR A 106 7.44 7.80 -1.02
N PHE A 107 8.32 8.49 -0.29
CA PHE A 107 7.95 9.72 0.41
C PHE A 107 8.69 10.93 -0.14
N ASP A 108 8.03 12.09 -0.03
CA ASP A 108 8.60 13.42 -0.31
C ASP A 108 9.15 13.63 -1.73
N LEU A 109 8.60 12.89 -2.70
CA LEU A 109 8.79 13.21 -4.12
C LEU A 109 7.91 14.41 -4.54
N PRO A 110 8.37 15.20 -5.52
CA PRO A 110 7.55 16.23 -6.18
C PRO A 110 6.22 15.67 -6.69
N ALA A 111 5.21 16.53 -6.84
CA ALA A 111 3.94 16.12 -7.45
C ALA A 111 4.16 15.65 -8.90
N PRO A 112 3.26 14.84 -9.47
CA PRO A 112 3.49 14.22 -10.78
C PRO A 112 3.77 15.24 -11.90
N ASP A 113 3.08 16.39 -11.86
CA ASP A 113 3.24 17.48 -12.82
C ASP A 113 4.61 18.20 -12.71
N ASP A 114 5.28 18.06 -11.57
CA ASP A 114 6.60 18.63 -11.29
C ASP A 114 7.74 17.61 -11.46
N LEU A 115 7.40 16.32 -11.63
CA LEU A 115 8.39 15.28 -11.94
C LEU A 115 8.77 15.38 -13.42
N PRO A 116 10.07 15.34 -13.76
CA PRO A 116 10.48 15.18 -15.15
C PRO A 116 9.83 13.93 -15.75
N ASP A 117 9.36 13.99 -17.00
CA ASP A 117 8.65 12.88 -17.69
C ASP A 117 9.38 11.52 -17.65
N TRP A 118 10.68 11.51 -17.39
CA TRP A 118 11.54 10.32 -17.31
C TRP A 118 11.88 9.88 -15.88
N ARG A 119 11.54 10.65 -14.84
CA ARG A 119 11.83 10.32 -13.42
C ARG A 119 10.77 9.37 -12.91
N VAL A 120 11.18 8.14 -12.62
CA VAL A 120 10.37 7.15 -11.90
C VAL A 120 10.89 7.08 -10.46
N PRO A 121 10.02 6.99 -9.43
CA PRO A 121 10.48 6.72 -8.07
C PRO A 121 11.38 5.49 -8.02
N ASN A 122 12.45 5.57 -7.24
CA ASN A 122 13.51 4.57 -7.22
C ASN A 122 14.08 4.40 -5.81
N GLU A 123 14.04 3.16 -5.30
CA GLU A 123 14.49 2.78 -3.95
C GLU A 123 15.97 3.08 -3.65
N PHE A 124 16.80 3.28 -4.68
CA PHE A 124 18.21 3.62 -4.52
C PHE A 124 18.46 5.12 -4.33
N GLN A 125 17.49 5.96 -4.68
CA GLN A 125 17.63 7.42 -4.73
C GLN A 125 16.63 8.16 -3.84
N ASP A 126 15.46 7.55 -3.59
CA ASP A 126 14.35 8.17 -2.90
C ASP A 126 14.08 7.49 -1.55
N THR A 127 13.48 8.23 -0.61
CA THR A 127 13.03 7.68 0.68
C THR A 127 11.94 6.63 0.43
N CYS A 128 12.30 5.36 0.57
CA CYS A 128 11.48 4.23 0.14
C CYS A 128 11.38 3.12 1.20
N ALA A 129 10.19 2.58 1.40
CA ALA A 129 9.98 1.30 2.07
C ALA A 129 9.42 0.28 1.08
N MET A 130 10.06 -0.89 0.98
CA MET A 130 9.55 -2.03 0.22
C MET A 130 9.08 -3.13 1.17
N TYR A 131 7.85 -3.59 0.97
CA TYR A 131 7.21 -4.64 1.73
C TYR A 131 6.97 -5.85 0.82
N VAL A 132 7.82 -6.86 0.90
CA VAL A 132 7.68 -8.11 0.10
C VAL A 132 6.88 -9.16 0.88
N PHE A 133 5.87 -9.74 0.25
CA PHE A 133 4.92 -10.71 0.82
C PHE A 133 5.28 -12.14 0.40
N THR A 134 6.46 -12.63 0.81
CA THR A 134 6.97 -13.96 0.40
C THR A 134 6.36 -15.14 1.18
N ALA A 135 5.99 -14.95 2.45
CA ALA A 135 5.28 -15.92 3.31
C ALA A 135 4.62 -15.21 4.51
N LEU A 136 3.70 -15.87 5.22
CA LEU A 136 3.26 -15.41 6.56
C LEU A 136 4.46 -15.57 7.50
N GLU A 137 5.30 -14.53 7.60
CA GLU A 137 6.36 -14.53 8.58
C GLU A 137 5.73 -14.43 9.97
N PRO A 138 5.97 -15.39 10.89
CA PRO A 138 5.44 -15.34 12.26
C PRO A 138 5.83 -14.05 13.00
N ASN A 139 6.90 -13.41 12.53
CA ASN A 139 7.46 -12.17 13.04
C ASN A 139 7.36 -11.04 12.00
N SER A 140 6.38 -11.08 11.09
CA SER A 140 6.14 -9.97 10.16
C SER A 140 6.15 -8.65 10.94
N PRO A 141 6.84 -7.61 10.45
CA PRO A 141 6.89 -6.32 11.13
C PRO A 141 5.48 -5.85 11.47
N LYS A 142 5.19 -5.75 12.77
CA LYS A 142 3.89 -5.26 13.26
C LYS A 142 3.73 -3.80 12.87
N LYS A 143 2.49 -3.36 12.61
CA LYS A 143 2.18 -1.98 12.20
C LYS A 143 2.81 -1.57 10.85
N THR A 144 2.88 -2.51 9.91
CA THR A 144 3.29 -2.26 8.53
C THR A 144 2.24 -2.81 7.57
N PRO A 145 2.33 -2.55 6.26
CA PRO A 145 1.47 -3.19 5.26
C PRO A 145 1.50 -4.73 5.32
N LYS A 146 2.58 -5.36 5.82
CA LYS A 146 2.67 -6.83 5.99
C LYS A 146 1.78 -7.37 7.11
N ASP A 147 1.24 -6.53 7.98
CA ASP A 147 0.37 -6.91 9.09
C ASP A 147 -1.10 -6.78 8.70
N PRO A 148 -1.84 -7.87 8.44
CA PRO A 148 -3.23 -7.80 7.98
C PRO A 148 -4.17 -7.10 8.95
N SER A 149 -3.82 -7.01 10.24
CA SER A 149 -4.63 -6.32 11.24
C SER A 149 -4.67 -4.80 11.05
N GLN A 150 -3.72 -4.25 10.29
CA GLN A 150 -3.65 -2.82 9.98
C GLN A 150 -4.56 -2.42 8.83
N TRP A 151 -5.15 -3.40 8.14
CA TRP A 151 -6.00 -3.16 6.99
C TRP A 151 -7.47 -3.32 7.32
N LYS A 152 -8.30 -2.44 6.75
CA LYS A 152 -9.75 -2.64 6.70
C LYS A 152 -10.11 -3.39 5.42
N PHE A 153 -10.79 -4.54 5.58
CA PHE A 153 -11.32 -5.31 4.47
C PHE A 153 -12.82 -5.06 4.27
N GLU A 154 -13.24 -4.86 3.03
CA GLU A 154 -14.63 -4.65 2.64
C GLU A 154 -14.96 -5.51 1.41
N LYS A 155 -16.03 -6.31 1.49
CA LYS A 155 -16.56 -7.06 0.36
C LYS A 155 -17.82 -6.37 -0.15
N PHE A 156 -17.81 -5.92 -1.39
CA PHE A 156 -18.97 -5.26 -2.02
C PHE A 156 -19.88 -6.26 -2.74
N SER A 157 -19.29 -7.28 -3.36
CA SER A 157 -20.00 -8.32 -4.10
C SER A 157 -19.16 -9.60 -4.13
N ASP A 158 -19.65 -10.65 -4.78
CA ASP A 158 -18.88 -11.86 -5.07
C ASP A 158 -17.79 -11.65 -6.16
N HIS A 159 -17.70 -10.43 -6.69
CA HIS A 159 -16.79 -10.01 -7.75
C HIS A 159 -15.99 -8.74 -7.40
N SER A 160 -16.13 -8.19 -6.19
CA SER A 160 -15.46 -6.93 -5.83
C SER A 160 -15.13 -6.81 -4.36
N VAL A 161 -13.88 -6.49 -4.06
CA VAL A 161 -13.35 -6.29 -2.70
C VAL A 161 -12.47 -5.04 -2.61
N ARG A 162 -12.39 -4.42 -1.42
CA ARG A 162 -11.44 -3.35 -1.09
C ARG A 162 -10.64 -3.67 0.16
N TRP A 163 -9.34 -3.42 0.06
CA TRP A 163 -8.44 -3.28 1.19
C TRP A 163 -8.11 -1.81 1.40
N THR A 164 -8.24 -1.30 2.62
CA THR A 164 -7.84 0.07 2.98
C THR A 164 -6.72 0.04 4.01
N TYR A 165 -5.60 0.67 3.69
CA TYR A 165 -4.48 0.89 4.62
C TYR A 165 -4.38 2.37 4.97
N ARG A 166 -4.05 2.67 6.22
CA ARG A 166 -3.75 4.04 6.64
C ARG A 166 -2.23 4.19 6.81
N VAL A 167 -1.64 4.98 5.93
CA VAL A 167 -0.21 5.33 5.99
C VAL A 167 -0.02 6.42 7.03
N THR A 168 1.01 6.29 7.85
CA THR A 168 1.31 7.15 8.99
C THR A 168 2.79 7.59 8.98
N ASN A 169 3.19 8.47 9.89
CA ASN A 169 4.61 8.82 10.05
C ASN A 169 5.49 7.62 10.43
N ALA A 170 4.93 6.56 11.01
CA ALA A 170 5.71 5.34 11.29
C ALA A 170 6.12 4.61 10.00
N ASP A 171 5.31 4.69 8.94
CA ASP A 171 5.66 4.15 7.62
C ASP A 171 6.77 5.00 6.96
N TYR A 172 6.77 6.32 7.18
CA TYR A 172 7.85 7.21 6.75
C TYR A 172 9.16 6.88 7.48
N ASP A 173 9.13 6.74 8.80
CA ASP A 173 10.31 6.38 9.60
C ASP A 173 10.91 5.04 9.15
N GLU A 174 10.06 4.07 8.79
CA GLU A 174 10.49 2.80 8.22
C GLU A 174 11.12 2.95 6.83
N ALA A 175 10.58 3.83 5.98
CA ALA A 175 11.18 4.15 4.69
C ALA A 175 12.56 4.81 4.82
N VAL A 176 12.74 5.70 5.80
CA VAL A 176 14.04 6.28 6.14
C VAL A 176 15.01 5.18 6.56
N ARG A 177 14.62 4.33 7.52
CA ARG A 177 15.46 3.23 8.02
C ARG A 177 15.93 2.30 6.90
N GLN A 178 15.01 1.84 6.03
CA GLN A 178 15.36 0.96 4.92
C GLN A 178 16.27 1.66 3.89
N THR A 179 16.08 2.96 3.66
CA THR A 179 16.92 3.73 2.73
C THR A 179 18.34 3.89 3.26
N GLU A 180 18.49 4.20 4.56
CA GLU A 180 19.79 4.29 5.23
C GLU A 180 20.53 2.95 5.23
N GLU A 181 19.83 1.83 5.45
CA GLU A 181 20.42 0.49 5.37
C GLU A 181 20.93 0.15 3.97
N ARG A 182 20.14 0.43 2.92
CA ARG A 182 20.57 0.24 1.53
C ARG A 182 21.80 1.08 1.15
N TRP A 183 21.97 2.26 1.75
CA TRP A 183 23.15 3.09 1.51
C TRP A 183 24.37 2.58 2.28
N ALA A 184 24.20 2.13 3.52
CA ALA A 184 25.28 1.53 4.30
C ALA A 184 25.84 0.27 3.63
N GLU A 185 24.97 -0.60 3.08
CA GLU A 185 25.41 -1.80 2.35
C GLU A 185 26.24 -1.46 1.09
N LYS A 186 25.93 -0.35 0.41
CA LYS A 186 26.72 0.10 -0.75
C LYS A 186 28.11 0.58 -0.37
N ASP A 187 28.23 1.28 0.76
CA ASP A 187 29.53 1.76 1.25
C ASP A 187 30.45 0.60 1.68
N ASP A 188 29.89 -0.53 2.12
CA ASP A 188 30.64 -1.74 2.50
C ASP A 188 31.06 -2.62 1.29
N GLU A 189 30.46 -2.42 0.11
CA GLU A 189 30.79 -3.13 -1.14
C GLU A 189 31.88 -2.44 -1.99
N GLU A 190 32.33 -1.23 -1.63
CA GLU A 190 33.45 -0.49 -2.26
C GLU A 190 34.82 -0.72 -1.59
#